data_AF-A0A7S1SEQ8-F1
#
_entry.id   AF-A0A7S1SEQ8-F1
#
_cell.length_a   1.000
_cell.length_b   1.000
_cell.length_c   1.000
_cell.angle_alpha   90.00
_cell.angle_beta   90.00
_cell.angle_gamma   90.00
#
_symmetry.space_group_name_H-M   'P 1'
#
loop_
_entity.id
_entity.type
_entity.pdbx_description
1 polymer ?
#
loop_
_entity_poly.entity_id
_entity_poly.type
_entity_poly.pdbx_seq_one_letter_code
_entity_poly.pdbx_strand_id
1 'polypeptide(L)'
;LKFFGLRPAAGSRAALHVPVLNLVTFKPLVPSLMHYTGKEFADLKKKQPSLWPGAGFALAVAAFVAFQGATPKPFLTLTDKAPWVWEVTVLGFMLKVSQDVREQVTNFFWPKALVTTAIAAFGGGFLAPLIVGHCPVPLREETFAWFLVFSWYVTHHVPFVSATWCEIARSKPGHIALTIFFCIFKTQQIVGSIEVAAKAVEHEPLMPHSRYFFVPMAGPLVCGFLGGCGGAFLPFDKGLRPISEGKQWPVTAAFFGTVIYYFLTRWFKVPMLDAKMAICVLRILGDLFPVQRGVVVDFITGALYSGTNVRGESAEDAKV
;
A
#
# COMPACT_ATOMS: atom_id res chain seq x y z
N LEU A 1 2.04 22.86 -4.43
CA LEU A 1 2.90 21.65 -4.56
C LEU A 1 4.12 21.99 -5.43
N LYS A 2 5.25 22.39 -4.81
CA LYS A 2 6.57 22.46 -5.48
C LYS A 2 7.32 21.11 -5.47
N PHE A 3 6.62 20.02 -5.13
CA PHE A 3 7.19 18.69 -4.91
C PHE A 3 7.18 17.76 -6.14
N PHE A 4 6.72 18.23 -7.30
CA PHE A 4 6.85 17.53 -8.58
C PHE A 4 7.34 18.53 -9.63
N GLY A 5 8.63 18.87 -9.56
CA GLY A 5 9.30 19.70 -10.54
C GLY A 5 9.70 18.89 -11.78
N LEU A 6 8.71 18.41 -12.54
CA LEU A 6 8.93 18.06 -13.94
C LEU A 6 8.59 19.30 -14.76
N ARG A 7 9.60 19.98 -15.28
CA ARG A 7 9.43 21.02 -16.30
C ARG A 7 8.83 20.36 -17.54
N PRO A 8 7.79 20.94 -18.18
CA PRO A 8 7.45 20.53 -19.54
C PRO A 8 8.58 21.02 -20.47
N ALA A 9 9.24 20.10 -21.15
CA ALA A 9 10.09 20.44 -22.29
C ALA A 9 9.18 20.95 -23.41
N ALA A 10 9.31 22.24 -23.72
CA ALA A 10 8.62 22.86 -24.83
C ALA A 10 9.28 22.44 -26.16
N GLY A 11 8.45 22.03 -27.11
CA GLY A 11 8.74 22.15 -28.55
C GLY A 11 9.50 21.00 -29.21
N SER A 12 8.75 20.14 -29.91
CA SER A 12 8.82 20.03 -31.38
C SER A 12 7.87 18.92 -31.84
N ARG A 13 6.84 19.29 -32.61
CA ARG A 13 5.97 18.33 -33.30
C ARG A 13 6.73 17.81 -34.52
N ALA A 14 7.45 16.71 -34.37
CA ALA A 14 7.83 15.87 -35.50
C ALA A 14 6.77 14.77 -35.64
N ALA A 15 6.09 14.75 -36.80
CA ALA A 15 5.18 13.68 -37.16
C ALA A 15 5.99 12.38 -37.30
N LEU A 16 5.95 11.53 -36.28
CA LEU A 16 6.58 10.21 -36.33
C LEU A 16 5.65 9.28 -37.13
N HIS A 17 6.08 8.92 -38.34
CA HIS A 17 5.50 7.84 -39.12
C HIS A 17 5.73 6.54 -38.33
N VAL A 18 4.71 6.04 -37.63
CA VAL A 18 4.77 4.76 -36.94
C VAL A 18 4.62 3.66 -37.99
N PRO A 19 5.63 2.82 -38.23
CA PRO A 19 5.47 1.67 -39.10
C PRO A 19 4.45 0.71 -38.47
N VAL A 20 3.45 0.35 -39.24
CA VAL A 20 2.46 -0.69 -38.91
C VAL A 20 3.24 -2.00 -38.77
N LEU A 21 3.57 -2.35 -37.52
CA LEU A 21 4.14 -3.64 -37.20
C LEU A 21 3.07 -4.68 -37.50
N ASN A 22 3.34 -5.56 -38.47
CA ASN A 22 2.51 -6.71 -38.77
C ASN A 22 2.24 -7.49 -37.48
N LEU A 23 0.97 -7.49 -37.06
CA LEU A 23 0.46 -8.29 -35.96
C LEU A 23 0.80 -9.75 -36.24
N VAL A 24 1.80 -10.25 -35.53
CA VAL A 24 1.99 -11.68 -35.35
C VAL A 24 0.68 -12.22 -34.79
N THR A 25 0.05 -13.10 -35.56
CA THR A 25 -1.16 -13.81 -35.20
C THR A 25 -0.92 -14.57 -33.89
N PHE A 26 -1.32 -13.96 -32.77
CA PHE A 26 -1.43 -14.66 -31.50
C PHE A 26 -2.46 -15.77 -31.69
N LYS A 27 -2.01 -17.02 -31.73
CA LYS A 27 -2.89 -18.17 -31.48
C LYS A 27 -3.66 -17.84 -30.19
N PRO A 28 -5.01 -17.98 -30.17
CA PRO A 28 -5.76 -17.79 -28.95
C PRO A 28 -5.21 -18.81 -27.95
N LEU A 29 -4.48 -18.33 -26.95
CA LEU A 29 -4.14 -19.12 -25.78
C LEU A 29 -5.49 -19.59 -25.24
N VAL A 30 -5.70 -20.92 -25.30
CA VAL A 30 -6.69 -21.65 -24.49
C VAL A 30 -6.79 -20.92 -23.15
N PRO A 31 -8.00 -20.60 -22.62
CA PRO A 31 -8.14 -19.83 -21.39
C PRO A 31 -7.32 -20.52 -20.31
N SER A 32 -6.10 -20.02 -20.12
CA SER A 32 -5.11 -20.70 -19.32
C SER A 32 -5.51 -20.41 -17.90
N LEU A 33 -6.11 -21.42 -17.26
CA LEU A 33 -6.20 -21.46 -15.82
C LEU A 33 -4.82 -21.06 -15.27
N MET A 34 -4.81 -20.16 -14.28
CA MET A 34 -3.57 -19.77 -13.62
C MET A 34 -2.79 -21.03 -13.25
N HIS A 35 -1.50 -21.04 -13.59
CA HIS A 35 -0.71 -22.28 -13.57
C HIS A 35 -0.65 -22.90 -12.16
N TYR A 36 -0.74 -22.05 -11.12
CA TYR A 36 -0.96 -22.51 -9.75
C TYR A 36 -2.43 -22.76 -9.47
N THR A 37 -2.82 -24.04 -9.60
CA THR A 37 -4.07 -24.51 -9.00
C THR A 37 -3.98 -24.36 -7.47
N GLY A 38 -5.12 -24.14 -6.80
CA GLY A 38 -5.15 -23.99 -5.34
C GLY A 38 -4.49 -25.15 -4.57
N LYS A 39 -4.34 -26.34 -5.19
CA LYS A 39 -3.67 -27.52 -4.63
C LYS A 39 -2.16 -27.32 -4.47
N GLU A 40 -1.46 -26.89 -5.53
CA GLU A 40 0.00 -26.68 -5.48
C GLU A 40 0.37 -25.60 -4.45
N PHE A 41 -0.47 -24.57 -4.35
CA PHE A 41 -0.29 -23.53 -3.34
C PHE A 41 -0.53 -24.07 -1.92
N ALA A 42 -1.55 -24.92 -1.72
CA ALA A 42 -1.79 -25.56 -0.43
C ALA A 42 -0.62 -26.44 0.00
N ASP A 43 0.03 -27.13 -0.93
CA ASP A 43 1.20 -27.96 -0.65
C ASP A 43 2.44 -27.11 -0.35
N LEU A 44 2.65 -26.00 -1.07
CA LEU A 44 3.65 -25.00 -0.70
C LEU A 44 3.39 -24.46 0.72
N LYS A 45 2.13 -24.26 1.12
CA LYS A 45 1.77 -23.76 2.46
C LYS A 45 2.22 -24.69 3.57
N LYS A 46 2.11 -26.01 3.37
CA LYS A 46 2.51 -27.04 4.35
C LYS A 46 4.03 -27.10 4.55
N LYS A 47 4.81 -26.80 3.51
CA LYS A 47 6.27 -26.81 3.59
C LYS A 47 6.77 -25.62 4.41
N GLN A 48 7.62 -25.88 5.40
CA GLN A 48 8.29 -24.81 6.14
C GLN A 48 9.21 -24.06 5.16
N PRO A 49 9.08 -22.72 5.04
CA PRO A 49 9.90 -21.95 4.11
C PRO A 49 11.37 -22.05 4.53
N SER A 50 12.23 -22.34 3.56
CA SER A 50 13.67 -22.33 3.78
C SER A 50 14.14 -20.90 4.11
N LEU A 51 15.12 -20.78 5.02
CA LEU A 51 15.62 -19.47 5.43
C LEU A 51 16.47 -18.81 4.32
N TRP A 52 17.18 -19.62 3.54
CA TRP A 52 18.24 -19.19 2.63
C TRP A 52 17.79 -18.28 1.47
N PRO A 53 16.72 -18.60 0.71
CA PRO A 53 16.26 -17.72 -0.37
C PRO A 53 15.85 -16.36 0.16
N GLY A 54 15.19 -16.36 1.32
CA GLY A 54 14.81 -15.15 2.05
C GLY A 54 15.97 -14.30 2.49
N ALA A 55 16.96 -14.92 3.12
CA ALA A 55 18.17 -14.25 3.59
C ALA A 55 18.97 -13.68 2.42
N GLY A 56 19.12 -14.45 1.33
CA GLY A 56 19.75 -14.00 0.09
C GLY A 56 19.04 -12.79 -0.50
N PHE A 57 17.71 -12.81 -0.57
CA PHE A 57 16.91 -11.67 -1.02
C PHE A 57 17.10 -10.43 -0.12
N ALA A 58 16.97 -10.59 1.20
CA ALA A 58 17.13 -9.48 2.15
C ALA A 58 18.54 -8.88 2.10
N LEU A 59 19.57 -9.71 1.99
CA LEU A 59 20.96 -9.28 1.83
C LEU A 59 21.18 -8.58 0.49
N ALA A 60 20.61 -9.09 -0.61
CA ALA A 60 20.70 -8.45 -1.92
C ALA A 60 20.04 -7.06 -1.91
N VAL A 61 18.86 -6.93 -1.29
CA VAL A 61 18.20 -5.63 -1.10
C VAL A 61 19.05 -4.70 -0.25
N ALA A 62 19.56 -5.17 0.90
CA ALA A 62 20.39 -4.35 1.77
C ALA A 62 21.70 -3.91 1.10
N ALA A 63 22.36 -4.82 0.38
CA ALA A 63 23.57 -4.54 -0.38
C ALA A 63 23.30 -3.55 -1.52
N PHE A 64 22.19 -3.69 -2.24
CA PHE A 64 21.80 -2.74 -3.28
C PHE A 64 21.56 -1.33 -2.71
N VAL A 65 20.79 -1.23 -1.62
CA VAL A 65 20.52 0.05 -0.94
C VAL A 65 21.81 0.69 -0.42
N ALA A 66 22.72 -0.10 0.16
CA ALA A 66 24.01 0.36 0.65
C ALA A 66 24.95 0.80 -0.48
N PHE A 67 25.03 0.03 -1.57
CA PHE A 67 25.85 0.34 -2.75
C PHE A 67 25.43 1.65 -3.41
N GLN A 68 24.13 1.93 -3.46
CA GLN A 68 23.59 3.18 -3.99
C GLN A 68 23.75 4.37 -3.02
N GLY A 69 24.34 4.17 -1.84
CA GLY A 69 24.59 5.24 -0.86
C GLY A 69 23.33 5.82 -0.24
N ALA A 70 22.22 5.07 -0.20
CA ALA A 70 20.97 5.57 0.37
C ALA A 70 21.11 5.87 1.86
N THR A 71 20.69 7.07 2.24
CA THR A 71 20.62 7.44 3.66
C THR A 71 19.28 6.98 4.25
N PRO A 72 19.25 6.42 5.48
CA PRO A 72 18.04 5.80 6.02
C PRO A 72 16.83 6.75 6.10
N LYS A 73 17.05 8.00 6.53
CA LYS A 73 15.96 8.97 6.70
C LYS A 73 15.29 9.30 5.35
N PRO A 74 15.99 9.81 4.32
CA PRO A 74 15.41 10.05 3.00
C PRO A 74 14.78 8.84 2.32
N PHE A 75 15.33 7.64 2.54
CA PHE A 75 14.76 6.40 2.05
C PHE A 75 13.40 6.09 2.69
N LEU A 76 13.34 6.07 4.02
CA LEU A 76 12.11 5.80 4.78
C LEU A 76 11.03 6.87 4.53
N THR A 77 11.44 8.10 4.24
CA THR A 77 10.52 9.19 3.94
C THR A 77 10.28 9.42 2.45
N LEU A 78 10.81 8.59 1.55
CA LEU A 78 10.73 8.78 0.09
C LEU A 78 11.00 10.24 -0.33
N THR A 79 11.99 10.87 0.30
CA THR A 79 12.46 12.22 -0.06
C THR A 79 13.85 12.20 -0.67
N ASP A 80 14.40 11.01 -0.88
CA ASP A 80 15.60 10.85 -1.69
C ASP A 80 15.35 11.39 -3.10
N LYS A 81 16.35 12.07 -3.66
CA LYS A 81 16.27 12.63 -5.02
C LYS A 81 16.52 11.55 -6.06
N ALA A 82 17.09 10.41 -5.66
CA ALA A 82 17.39 9.33 -6.57
C ALA A 82 16.10 8.61 -7.00
N PRO A 83 15.81 8.53 -8.33
CA PRO A 83 14.57 7.96 -8.84
C PRO A 83 14.40 6.48 -8.46
N TRP A 84 15.51 5.74 -8.35
CA TRP A 84 15.48 4.32 -8.02
C TRP A 84 14.87 4.02 -6.65
N VAL A 85 14.98 4.93 -5.66
CA VAL A 85 14.43 4.71 -4.30
C VAL A 85 12.93 4.56 -4.36
N TRP A 86 12.29 5.43 -5.15
CA TRP A 86 10.88 5.38 -5.42
C TRP A 86 10.51 4.07 -6.13
N GLU A 87 11.17 3.76 -7.23
CA GLU A 87 10.87 2.57 -8.06
C GLU A 87 10.99 1.27 -7.27
N VAL A 88 12.08 1.09 -6.52
CA VAL A 88 12.31 -0.11 -5.69
C VAL A 88 11.27 -0.22 -4.59
N THR A 89 10.89 0.90 -3.97
CA THR A 89 9.84 0.88 -2.93
C THR A 89 8.49 0.51 -3.49
N VAL A 90 8.12 1.08 -4.64
CA VAL A 90 6.86 0.76 -5.32
C VAL A 90 6.86 -0.71 -5.74
N LEU A 91 7.93 -1.20 -6.36
CA LEU A 91 8.05 -2.58 -6.77
C LEU A 91 7.94 -3.54 -5.57
N GLY A 92 8.67 -3.27 -4.49
CA GLY A 92 8.60 -4.06 -3.24
C GLY A 92 7.20 -4.08 -2.64
N PHE A 93 6.50 -2.93 -2.66
CA PHE A 93 5.10 -2.84 -2.25
C PHE A 93 4.18 -3.70 -3.14
N MET A 94 4.28 -3.58 -4.47
CA MET A 94 3.42 -4.35 -5.40
C MET A 94 3.67 -5.85 -5.27
N LEU A 95 4.93 -6.25 -5.18
CA LEU A 95 5.33 -7.64 -4.96
C LEU A 95 4.76 -8.21 -3.65
N LYS A 96 4.78 -7.42 -2.57
CA LYS A 96 4.14 -7.82 -1.31
C LYS A 96 2.63 -7.95 -1.45
N VAL A 97 1.96 -6.96 -2.06
CA VAL A 97 0.49 -6.99 -2.23
C VAL A 97 0.06 -8.19 -3.08
N SER A 98 0.70 -8.42 -4.22
CA SER A 98 0.44 -9.59 -5.06
C SER A 98 0.58 -10.90 -4.30
N GLN A 99 1.60 -10.99 -3.43
CA GLN A 99 1.77 -12.16 -2.57
C GLN A 99 0.68 -12.27 -1.49
N ASP A 100 0.29 -11.16 -0.85
CA ASP A 100 -0.73 -11.15 0.21
C ASP A 100 -2.12 -11.54 -0.34
N VAL A 101 -2.45 -11.13 -1.56
CA VAL A 101 -3.73 -11.48 -2.20
C VAL A 101 -3.69 -12.82 -2.90
N ARG A 102 -2.55 -13.52 -2.88
CA ARG A 102 -2.32 -14.69 -3.71
C ARG A 102 -3.38 -15.77 -3.53
N GLU A 103 -3.69 -16.11 -2.28
CA GLU A 103 -4.75 -17.05 -1.90
C GLU A 103 -6.13 -16.62 -2.37
N GLN A 104 -6.40 -15.31 -2.35
CA GLN A 104 -7.73 -14.77 -2.65
C GLN A 104 -8.06 -14.82 -4.14
N VAL A 105 -7.04 -14.85 -4.99
CA VAL A 105 -7.21 -14.80 -6.45
C VAL A 105 -6.95 -16.13 -7.15
N THR A 106 -6.59 -17.21 -6.44
CA THR A 106 -6.21 -18.51 -7.06
C THR A 106 -7.28 -19.10 -7.98
N ASN A 107 -8.55 -18.86 -7.69
CA ASN A 107 -9.68 -19.40 -8.46
C ASN A 107 -10.27 -18.38 -9.44
N PHE A 108 -9.62 -17.24 -9.63
CA PHE A 108 -10.08 -16.22 -10.57
C PHE A 108 -9.44 -16.44 -11.93
N PHE A 109 -10.18 -16.12 -12.99
CA PHE A 109 -9.57 -15.97 -14.31
C PHE A 109 -8.65 -14.74 -14.31
N TRP A 110 -7.62 -14.74 -15.16
CA TRP A 110 -6.48 -13.84 -15.05
C TRP A 110 -6.80 -12.32 -15.00
N PRO A 111 -7.74 -11.76 -15.80
CA PRO A 111 -8.12 -10.35 -15.71
C PRO A 111 -8.77 -10.02 -14.37
N LYS A 112 -9.67 -10.88 -13.88
CA LYS A 112 -10.31 -10.68 -12.56
C LYS A 112 -9.28 -10.71 -11.44
N ALA A 113 -8.30 -11.61 -11.51
CA ALA A 113 -7.19 -11.66 -10.56
C ALA A 113 -6.34 -10.38 -10.60
N LEU A 114 -5.97 -9.92 -11.79
CA LEU A 114 -5.19 -8.71 -11.99
C LEU A 114 -5.93 -7.47 -11.45
N VAL A 115 -7.21 -7.31 -11.80
CA VAL A 115 -8.05 -6.20 -11.31
C VAL A 115 -8.21 -6.26 -9.79
N THR A 116 -8.44 -7.45 -9.22
CA THR A 116 -8.54 -7.62 -7.76
C THR A 116 -7.23 -7.22 -7.07
N THR A 117 -6.08 -7.59 -7.66
CA THR A 117 -4.76 -7.22 -7.16
C THR A 117 -4.53 -5.70 -7.28
N ALA A 118 -4.93 -5.08 -8.39
CA ALA A 118 -4.87 -3.64 -8.60
C ALA A 118 -5.66 -2.89 -7.52
N ILE A 119 -6.88 -3.35 -7.26
CA ILE A 119 -7.77 -2.79 -6.25
C ILE A 119 -7.16 -2.91 -4.84
N ALA A 120 -6.57 -4.06 -4.50
CA ALA A 120 -5.90 -4.25 -3.22
C ALA A 120 -4.66 -3.35 -3.07
N ALA A 121 -3.88 -3.15 -4.13
CA ALA A 121 -2.69 -2.30 -4.14
C ALA A 121 -3.04 -0.82 -4.04
N PHE A 122 -4.03 -0.38 -4.81
CA PHE A 122 -4.29 1.03 -5.05
C PHE A 122 -5.55 1.58 -4.40
N GLY A 123 -6.35 0.77 -3.69
CA GLY A 123 -7.64 1.20 -3.15
C GLY A 123 -7.59 2.52 -2.38
N GLY A 124 -6.55 2.75 -1.57
CA GLY A 124 -6.35 4.03 -0.88
C GLY A 124 -5.98 5.19 -1.81
N GLY A 125 -5.13 4.93 -2.81
CA GLY A 125 -4.77 5.91 -3.85
C GLY A 125 -5.88 6.24 -4.84
N PHE A 126 -6.94 5.42 -4.91
CA PHE A 126 -8.18 5.71 -5.64
C PHE A 126 -9.21 6.43 -4.77
N LEU A 127 -9.58 5.85 -3.62
CA LEU A 127 -10.68 6.36 -2.80
C LEU A 127 -10.43 7.78 -2.29
N ALA A 128 -9.23 8.07 -1.79
CA ALA A 128 -8.97 9.37 -1.19
C ALA A 128 -9.02 10.53 -2.21
N PRO A 129 -8.38 10.47 -3.39
CA PRO A 129 -8.52 11.50 -4.42
C PRO A 129 -9.94 11.62 -4.99
N LEU A 130 -10.66 10.50 -5.16
CA LEU A 130 -12.03 10.50 -5.67
C LEU A 130 -12.98 11.29 -4.76
N ILE A 131 -12.83 11.17 -3.43
CA ILE A 131 -13.66 11.89 -2.45
C ILE A 131 -13.50 13.41 -2.57
N VAL A 132 -12.33 13.88 -2.97
CA VAL A 132 -12.03 15.32 -3.10
C VAL A 132 -11.97 15.78 -4.57
N GLY A 133 -12.54 15.01 -5.49
CA GLY A 133 -12.65 15.40 -6.90
C GLY A 133 -11.32 15.46 -7.67
N HIS A 134 -10.28 14.77 -7.21
CA HIS A 134 -8.98 14.72 -7.88
C HIS A 134 -8.76 13.41 -8.64
N CYS A 135 -8.01 13.47 -9.74
CA CYS A 135 -7.61 12.30 -10.50
C CYS A 135 -6.69 11.39 -9.64
N PRO A 136 -7.04 10.10 -9.43
CA PRO A 136 -6.21 9.14 -8.72
C PRO A 136 -4.77 9.07 -9.23
N VAL A 137 -3.80 9.06 -8.32
CA VAL A 137 -2.37 8.98 -8.65
C VAL A 137 -2.03 7.76 -9.52
N PRO A 138 -2.58 6.55 -9.28
CA PRO A 138 -2.29 5.38 -10.12
C PRO A 138 -2.72 5.54 -11.59
N LEU A 139 -3.63 6.46 -11.90
CA LEU A 139 -4.04 6.76 -13.28
C LEU A 139 -3.15 7.83 -13.94
N ARG A 140 -2.39 8.58 -13.15
CA ARG A 140 -1.49 9.63 -13.63
C ARG A 140 -0.08 9.15 -13.93
N GLU A 141 0.30 8.02 -13.34
CA GLU A 141 1.66 7.50 -13.39
C GLU A 141 1.63 6.05 -13.88
N GLU A 142 1.92 5.86 -15.17
CA GLU A 142 1.84 4.56 -15.83
C GLU A 142 2.81 3.53 -15.24
N THR A 143 3.91 3.99 -14.63
CA THR A 143 4.87 3.13 -13.93
C THR A 143 4.19 2.24 -12.88
N PHE A 144 3.14 2.73 -12.21
CA PHE A 144 2.37 1.94 -11.26
C PHE A 144 1.67 0.75 -11.89
N ALA A 145 1.08 0.95 -13.07
CA ALA A 145 0.40 -0.11 -13.80
C ALA A 145 1.41 -1.19 -14.22
N TRP A 146 2.57 -0.80 -14.73
CA TRP A 146 3.61 -1.73 -15.14
C TRP A 146 4.20 -2.52 -13.98
N PHE A 147 4.51 -1.89 -12.84
CA PHE A 147 4.98 -2.59 -11.65
C PHE A 147 3.93 -3.53 -11.07
N LEU A 148 2.65 -3.18 -11.11
CA LEU A 148 1.58 -4.07 -10.71
C LEU A 148 1.51 -5.30 -11.62
N VAL A 149 1.45 -5.10 -12.94
CA VAL A 149 1.38 -6.19 -13.93
C VAL A 149 2.58 -7.11 -13.79
N PHE A 150 3.79 -6.55 -13.69
CA PHE A 150 5.01 -7.31 -13.46
C PHE A 150 4.93 -8.12 -12.16
N SER A 151 4.57 -7.49 -11.05
CA SER A 151 4.51 -8.14 -9.74
C SER A 151 3.47 -9.26 -9.71
N TRP A 152 2.31 -9.02 -10.31
CA TRP A 152 1.26 -10.03 -10.47
C TRP A 152 1.74 -11.18 -11.37
N TYR A 153 2.35 -10.90 -12.51
CA TYR A 153 2.83 -11.92 -13.44
C TYR A 153 3.92 -12.81 -12.80
N VAL A 154 4.91 -12.20 -12.15
CA VAL A 154 5.96 -12.90 -11.40
C VAL A 154 5.38 -13.74 -10.27
N THR A 155 4.39 -13.21 -9.55
CA THR A 155 3.77 -13.91 -8.42
C THR A 155 2.89 -15.07 -8.88
N HIS A 156 2.21 -14.98 -10.02
CA HIS A 156 1.14 -15.92 -10.39
C HIS A 156 1.41 -16.81 -11.60
N HIS A 157 2.25 -16.38 -12.55
CA HIS A 157 2.29 -16.98 -13.88
C HIS A 157 3.62 -17.63 -14.25
N VAL A 158 4.75 -17.21 -13.69
CA VAL A 158 6.07 -17.78 -14.01
C VAL A 158 6.36 -18.94 -13.05
N PRO A 159 6.27 -20.23 -13.44
CA PRO A 159 6.17 -21.34 -12.48
C PRO A 159 7.35 -21.43 -11.50
N PHE A 160 8.57 -21.39 -12.02
CA PHE A 160 9.80 -21.48 -11.22
C PHE A 160 10.00 -20.23 -10.35
N VAL A 161 9.77 -19.05 -10.92
CA VAL A 161 9.95 -17.78 -10.21
C VAL A 161 8.87 -17.60 -9.15
N SER A 162 7.63 -17.93 -9.45
CA SER A 162 6.48 -17.83 -8.56
C SER A 162 6.61 -18.73 -7.32
N ALA A 163 7.13 -19.95 -7.49
CA ALA A 163 7.42 -20.88 -6.39
C ALA A 163 8.51 -20.31 -5.48
N THR A 164 9.64 -19.94 -6.07
CA THR A 164 10.79 -19.37 -5.37
C THR A 164 10.42 -18.06 -4.68
N TRP A 165 9.64 -17.22 -5.35
CA TRP A 165 9.11 -15.97 -4.82
C TRP A 165 8.22 -16.21 -3.60
N CYS A 166 7.33 -17.21 -3.66
CA CYS A 166 6.50 -17.59 -2.52
C CYS A 166 7.36 -18.03 -1.33
N GLU A 167 8.41 -18.84 -1.56
CA GLU A 167 9.35 -19.24 -0.51
C GLU A 167 10.10 -18.02 0.08
N ILE A 168 10.59 -17.10 -0.76
CA ILE A 168 11.24 -15.86 -0.34
C ILE A 168 10.29 -15.02 0.51
N ALA A 169 9.09 -14.72 0.01
CA ALA A 169 8.17 -13.81 0.67
C ALA A 169 7.57 -14.38 1.98
N ARG A 170 7.54 -15.71 2.14
CA ARG A 170 7.11 -16.39 3.37
C ARG A 170 8.24 -16.63 4.38
N SER A 171 9.49 -16.62 3.92
CA SER A 171 10.63 -16.67 4.84
C SER A 171 10.62 -15.43 5.76
N LYS A 172 11.09 -15.58 7.00
CA LYS A 172 11.20 -14.44 7.93
C LYS A 172 11.97 -13.24 7.35
N PRO A 173 13.21 -13.39 6.82
CA PRO A 173 13.96 -12.25 6.30
C PRO A 173 13.31 -11.61 5.07
N GLY A 174 12.79 -12.41 4.13
CA GLY A 174 12.10 -11.86 2.95
C GLY A 174 10.81 -11.12 3.32
N HIS A 175 10.05 -11.66 4.27
CA HIS A 175 8.86 -11.02 4.82
C HIS A 175 9.18 -9.66 5.48
N ILE A 176 10.24 -9.59 6.27
CA ILE A 176 10.70 -8.34 6.90
C ILE A 176 11.02 -7.28 5.83
N ALA A 177 11.83 -7.64 4.83
CA ALA A 177 12.22 -6.73 3.76
C ALA A 177 11.00 -6.18 3.00
N LEU A 178 10.07 -7.06 2.60
CA LEU A 178 8.85 -6.66 1.90
C LEU A 178 7.93 -5.81 2.76
N THR A 179 7.84 -6.12 4.05
CA THR A 179 7.03 -5.36 5.02
C THR A 179 7.56 -3.93 5.19
N ILE A 180 8.88 -3.73 5.18
CA ILE A 180 9.48 -2.40 5.22
C ILE A 180 9.04 -1.57 4.00
N PHE A 181 9.19 -2.11 2.78
CA PHE A 181 8.72 -1.42 1.56
C PHE A 181 7.24 -1.10 1.60
N PHE A 182 6.43 -2.06 2.08
CA PHE A 182 5.00 -1.86 2.24
C PHE A 182 4.67 -0.74 3.23
N CYS A 183 5.34 -0.69 4.37
CA CYS A 183 5.16 0.37 5.36
C CYS A 183 5.53 1.75 4.82
N ILE A 184 6.66 1.85 4.11
CA ILE A 184 7.13 3.11 3.51
C ILE A 184 6.11 3.62 2.49
N PHE A 185 5.69 2.76 1.55
CA PHE A 185 4.74 3.16 0.52
C PHE A 185 3.36 3.51 1.11
N LYS A 186 2.86 2.71 2.06
CA LYS A 186 1.59 2.99 2.75
C LYS A 186 1.63 4.30 3.53
N THR A 187 2.75 4.60 4.19
CA THR A 187 2.96 5.88 4.86
C THR A 187 2.87 7.04 3.87
N GLN A 188 3.46 6.90 2.68
CA GLN A 188 3.35 7.90 1.63
C GLN A 188 1.91 8.05 1.12
N GLN A 189 1.14 6.96 0.99
CA GLN A 189 -0.28 7.04 0.62
C GLN A 189 -1.10 7.81 1.66
N ILE A 190 -0.87 7.57 2.96
CA ILE A 190 -1.54 8.31 4.05
C ILE A 190 -1.21 9.81 3.94
N VAL A 191 0.07 10.17 3.97
CA VAL A 191 0.51 11.58 3.94
C VAL A 191 0.05 12.27 2.66
N GLY A 192 0.22 11.62 1.50
CA GLY A 192 -0.23 12.16 0.22
C GLY A 192 -1.72 12.43 0.20
N SER A 193 -2.53 11.55 0.78
CA SER A 193 -3.99 11.70 0.82
C SER A 193 -4.46 12.79 1.77
N ILE A 194 -3.82 12.93 2.94
CA ILE A 194 -4.04 14.06 3.87
C ILE A 194 -3.76 15.38 3.15
N GLU A 195 -2.64 15.44 2.44
CA GLU A 195 -2.15 16.65 1.78
C GLU A 195 -2.91 17.01 0.50
N VAL A 196 -3.50 16.03 -0.18
CA VAL A 196 -4.42 16.25 -1.31
C VAL A 196 -5.73 16.81 -0.80
N ALA A 197 -6.30 16.25 0.27
CA ALA A 197 -7.53 16.75 0.86
C ALA A 197 -7.36 18.15 1.49
N ALA A 198 -6.26 18.41 2.18
CA ALA A 198 -5.97 19.73 2.73
C ALA A 198 -5.96 20.82 1.64
N LYS A 199 -5.35 20.53 0.48
CA LYS A 199 -5.31 21.46 -0.66
C LYS A 199 -6.67 21.62 -1.34
N ALA A 200 -7.42 20.54 -1.48
CA ALA A 200 -8.78 20.64 -2.03
C ALA A 200 -9.62 21.61 -1.20
N VAL A 201 -9.55 21.50 0.14
CA VAL A 201 -10.27 22.40 1.04
C VAL A 201 -9.76 23.85 0.97
N GLU A 202 -8.46 24.08 0.78
CA GLU A 202 -7.90 25.44 0.60
C GLU A 202 -8.37 26.12 -0.70
N HIS A 203 -8.67 25.34 -1.75
CA HIS A 203 -9.10 25.85 -3.06
C HIS A 203 -10.60 26.00 -3.21
N GLU A 204 -11.39 25.41 -2.32
CA GLU A 204 -12.83 25.64 -2.28
C GLU A 204 -13.10 27.10 -1.87
N PRO A 205 -13.96 27.84 -2.59
CA PRO A 205 -14.46 29.13 -2.16
C PRO A 205 -15.38 28.90 -0.96
N LEU A 206 -14.79 28.62 0.20
CA LEU A 206 -15.52 28.18 1.37
C LEU A 206 -16.49 29.28 1.82
N MET A 207 -17.78 28.96 1.82
CA MET A 207 -18.69 29.45 2.86
C MET A 207 -18.00 29.24 4.22
N PRO A 208 -18.14 30.19 5.16
CA PRO A 208 -17.23 30.36 6.29
C PRO A 208 -17.00 29.03 6.99
N HIS A 209 -15.71 28.75 7.25
CA HIS A 209 -15.17 27.62 8.00
C HIS A 209 -16.21 27.00 8.91
N SER A 210 -16.38 25.68 8.84
CA SER A 210 -17.22 24.86 9.73
C SER A 210 -17.71 25.66 10.94
N ARG A 211 -19.03 25.81 11.10
CA ARG A 211 -19.66 26.58 12.18
C ARG A 211 -19.06 26.30 13.58
N TYR A 212 -18.44 25.14 13.74
CA TYR A 212 -17.88 24.65 15.00
C TYR A 212 -16.36 24.46 15.00
N PHE A 213 -15.66 24.54 13.86
CA PHE A 213 -14.22 24.24 13.78
C PHE A 213 -13.46 25.28 12.94
N PHE A 214 -12.44 25.90 13.55
CA PHE A 214 -11.56 26.87 12.90
C PHE A 214 -10.61 26.24 11.86
N VAL A 215 -10.34 24.94 11.98
CA VAL A 215 -9.46 24.21 11.07
C VAL A 215 -10.25 23.04 10.48
N PRO A 216 -10.31 22.88 9.14
CA PRO A 216 -10.94 21.73 8.53
C PRO A 216 -10.14 20.46 8.82
N MET A 217 -10.75 19.56 9.61
CA MET A 217 -10.13 18.30 10.02
C MET A 217 -10.70 17.09 9.29
N ALA A 218 -12.01 17.10 8.98
CA ALA A 218 -12.71 15.93 8.48
C ALA A 218 -12.13 15.41 7.16
N GLY A 219 -11.96 16.28 6.14
CA GLY A 219 -11.39 15.88 4.84
C GLY A 219 -10.00 15.25 4.97
N PRO A 220 -9.01 15.95 5.55
CA PRO A 220 -7.67 15.39 5.76
C PRO A 220 -7.67 14.07 6.55
N LEU A 221 -8.46 13.96 7.63
CA LEU A 221 -8.50 12.73 8.43
C LEU A 221 -9.14 11.56 7.67
N VAL A 222 -10.25 11.79 6.97
CA VAL A 222 -10.93 10.74 6.18
C VAL A 222 -10.04 10.30 5.01
N CYS A 223 -9.48 11.24 4.25
CA CYS A 223 -8.61 10.92 3.13
C CYS A 223 -7.30 10.25 3.59
N GLY A 224 -6.69 10.67 4.71
CA GLY A 224 -5.52 10.00 5.27
C GLY A 224 -5.82 8.55 5.66
N PHE A 225 -6.94 8.33 6.36
CA PHE A 225 -7.38 7.00 6.77
C PHE A 225 -7.59 6.09 5.55
N LEU A 226 -8.38 6.55 4.58
CA LEU A 226 -8.63 5.81 3.34
C LEU A 226 -7.36 5.63 2.51
N GLY A 227 -6.46 6.61 2.47
CA GLY A 227 -5.15 6.48 1.84
C GLY A 227 -4.35 5.30 2.40
N GLY A 228 -4.39 5.10 3.71
CA GLY A 228 -3.71 3.97 4.36
C GLY A 228 -4.40 2.62 4.15
N CYS A 229 -5.73 2.55 4.29
CA CYS A 229 -6.46 1.28 4.34
C CYS A 229 -7.48 1.04 3.22
N GLY A 230 -7.56 1.89 2.20
CA GLY A 230 -8.58 1.80 1.15
C GLY A 230 -8.59 0.48 0.37
N GLY A 231 -7.44 -0.18 0.23
CA GLY A 231 -7.35 -1.51 -0.38
C GLY A 231 -7.98 -2.64 0.46
N ALA A 232 -8.19 -2.42 1.76
CA ALA A 232 -8.87 -3.38 2.63
C ALA A 232 -10.41 -3.31 2.51
N PHE A 233 -10.94 -2.18 2.03
CA PHE A 233 -12.38 -1.98 1.82
C PHE A 233 -12.85 -2.43 0.42
N LEU A 234 -11.92 -2.84 -0.45
CA LEU A 234 -12.21 -3.19 -1.83
C LEU A 234 -11.66 -4.59 -2.19
N PRO A 235 -12.36 -5.39 -3.02
CA PRO A 235 -13.71 -5.13 -3.56
C PRO A 235 -14.81 -5.15 -2.48
N PHE A 236 -15.85 -4.32 -2.66
CA PHE A 236 -16.92 -4.12 -1.67
C PHE A 236 -17.73 -5.38 -1.36
N ASP A 237 -17.67 -6.40 -2.23
CA ASP A 237 -18.32 -7.71 -2.04
C ASP A 237 -17.70 -8.53 -0.90
N LYS A 238 -16.47 -8.19 -0.47
CA LYS A 238 -15.84 -8.73 0.73
C LYS A 238 -16.27 -8.01 2.01
N GLY A 239 -16.97 -6.87 1.90
CA GLY A 239 -17.59 -6.14 3.00
C GLY A 239 -16.64 -5.76 4.13
N LEU A 240 -17.21 -5.39 5.27
CA LEU A 240 -16.51 -5.24 6.55
C LEU A 240 -16.00 -6.59 7.11
N ARG A 241 -16.11 -7.71 6.37
CA ARG A 241 -15.73 -9.05 6.88
C ARG A 241 -14.24 -9.14 7.24
N PRO A 242 -13.29 -8.61 6.47
CA PRO A 242 -11.89 -8.59 6.91
C PRO A 242 -11.68 -7.82 8.22
N ILE A 243 -12.53 -6.84 8.51
CA ILE A 243 -12.51 -6.07 9.77
C ILE A 243 -13.12 -6.89 10.91
N SER A 244 -14.22 -7.62 10.65
CA SER A 244 -14.83 -8.53 11.62
C SER A 244 -14.00 -9.80 11.89
N GLU A 245 -13.22 -10.26 10.90
CA GLU A 245 -12.28 -11.39 11.02
C GLU A 245 -10.96 -11.03 11.72
N GLY A 246 -10.85 -9.83 12.31
CA GLY A 246 -9.68 -9.45 13.10
C GLY A 246 -8.45 -9.04 12.29
N LYS A 247 -8.53 -8.85 10.96
CA LYS A 247 -7.44 -8.20 10.17
C LYS A 247 -7.46 -6.68 10.36
N GLN A 248 -7.52 -6.26 11.62
CA GLN A 248 -7.73 -4.88 12.02
C GLN A 248 -6.46 -4.04 11.85
N TRP A 249 -5.27 -4.65 11.87
CA TRP A 249 -4.05 -3.85 11.96
C TRP A 249 -3.82 -2.86 10.81
N PRO A 250 -3.96 -3.20 9.51
CA PRO A 250 -3.79 -2.22 8.44
C PRO A 250 -4.73 -1.01 8.56
N VAL A 251 -5.95 -1.24 9.08
CA VAL A 251 -6.98 -0.22 9.34
C VAL A 251 -6.60 0.61 10.57
N THR A 252 -6.29 -0.03 11.68
CA THR A 252 -5.87 0.60 12.94
C THR A 252 -4.59 1.43 12.75
N ALA A 253 -3.60 0.91 12.04
CA ALA A 253 -2.37 1.62 11.71
C ALA A 253 -2.60 2.80 10.75
N ALA A 254 -3.59 2.70 9.85
CA ALA A 254 -3.98 3.83 8.99
C ALA A 254 -4.67 4.92 9.82
N PHE A 255 -5.55 4.54 10.75
CA PHE A 255 -6.20 5.47 11.67
C PHE A 255 -5.18 6.20 12.55
N PHE A 256 -4.38 5.45 13.32
CA PHE A 256 -3.36 6.07 14.19
C PHE A 256 -2.33 6.84 13.39
N GLY A 257 -1.84 6.32 12.26
CA GLY A 257 -0.90 7.05 11.40
C GLY A 257 -1.47 8.38 10.93
N THR A 258 -2.74 8.42 10.56
CA THR A 258 -3.41 9.65 10.12
C THR A 258 -3.58 10.65 11.25
N VAL A 259 -4.09 10.21 12.41
CA VAL A 259 -4.28 11.05 13.59
C VAL A 259 -2.93 11.60 14.06
N ILE A 260 -1.94 10.74 14.28
CA ILE A 260 -0.61 11.14 14.74
C ILE A 260 0.01 12.15 13.77
N TYR A 261 0.03 11.86 12.47
CA TYR A 261 0.59 12.78 11.48
C TYR A 261 -0.12 14.13 11.48
N TYR A 262 -1.45 14.14 11.48
CA TYR A 262 -2.23 15.37 11.46
C TYR A 262 -1.99 16.21 12.71
N PHE A 263 -2.03 15.61 13.91
CA PHE A 263 -1.81 16.33 15.15
C PHE A 263 -0.37 16.82 15.31
N LEU A 264 0.64 16.00 14.98
CA LEU A 264 2.04 16.41 15.03
C LEU A 264 2.29 17.62 14.11
N THR A 265 1.78 17.61 12.89
CA THR A 265 2.02 18.68 11.92
C THR A 265 1.19 19.93 12.18
N ARG A 266 -0.11 19.78 12.51
CA ARG A 266 -1.03 20.92 12.62
C ARG A 266 -1.05 21.53 14.02
N TRP A 267 -0.98 20.72 15.07
CA TRP A 267 -1.08 21.16 16.46
C TRP A 267 0.29 21.42 17.08
N PHE A 268 1.18 20.43 17.00
CA PHE A 268 2.53 20.52 17.60
C PHE A 268 3.57 21.18 16.69
N LYS A 269 3.19 21.55 15.46
CA LYS A 269 4.05 22.20 14.45
C LYS A 269 5.35 21.43 14.16
N VAL A 270 5.33 20.11 14.35
CA VAL A 270 6.44 19.23 13.99
C VAL A 270 6.64 19.28 12.48
N PRO A 271 7.89 19.36 11.97
CA PRO A 271 8.16 19.32 10.55
C PRO A 271 7.51 18.09 9.88
N MET A 272 6.86 18.30 8.73
CA MET A 272 6.13 17.25 8.01
C MET A 272 6.97 15.99 7.76
N LEU A 273 8.27 16.18 7.51
CA LEU A 273 9.20 15.07 7.27
C LEU A 273 9.42 14.20 8.50
N ASP A 274 9.55 14.82 9.67
CA ASP A 274 9.77 14.12 10.93
C ASP A 274 8.50 13.43 11.41
N ALA A 275 7.34 14.07 11.24
CA ALA A 275 6.03 13.44 11.48
C ALA A 275 5.80 12.23 10.56
N LYS A 276 6.19 12.33 9.28
CA LYS A 276 6.14 11.22 8.32
C LYS A 276 7.05 10.07 8.76
N MET A 277 8.28 10.37 9.18
CA MET A 277 9.22 9.37 9.68
C MET A 277 8.66 8.65 10.92
N ALA A 278 8.08 9.39 11.87
CA ALA A 278 7.48 8.83 13.07
C ALA A 278 6.38 7.80 12.75
N ILE A 279 5.46 8.13 11.84
CA ILE A 279 4.40 7.19 11.46
C ILE A 279 4.93 6.02 10.62
N CYS A 280 6.00 6.22 9.83
CA CYS A 280 6.64 5.13 9.09
C CYS A 280 7.26 4.11 10.05
N VAL A 281 8.01 4.58 11.04
CA VAL A 281 8.64 3.74 12.06
C VAL A 281 7.58 3.04 12.91
N LEU A 282 6.55 3.75 13.34
CA LEU A 282 5.42 3.16 14.08
C LEU A 282 4.80 1.98 13.31
N ARG A 283 4.57 2.14 12.00
CA ARG A 283 4.02 1.08 11.15
C ARG A 283 4.97 -0.10 11.02
N ILE A 284 6.25 0.15 10.72
CA ILE A 284 7.26 -0.90 10.63
C ILE A 284 7.30 -1.70 11.93
N LEU A 285 7.40 -1.03 13.08
CA LEU A 285 7.44 -1.70 14.37
C LEU A 285 6.15 -2.49 14.64
N GLY A 286 4.98 -1.93 14.36
CA GLY A 286 3.73 -2.64 14.59
C GLY A 286 3.48 -3.82 13.64
N ASP A 287 4.05 -3.81 12.43
CA ASP A 287 4.02 -4.98 11.54
C ASP A 287 5.06 -6.04 11.93
N LEU A 288 6.25 -5.63 12.42
CA LEU A 288 7.31 -6.57 12.82
C LEU A 288 7.08 -7.19 14.21
N PHE A 289 6.36 -6.52 15.10
CA PHE A 289 6.16 -6.92 16.51
C PHE A 289 4.66 -7.03 16.85
N PRO A 290 3.94 -8.02 16.29
CA PRO A 290 2.48 -8.10 16.38
C PRO A 290 1.95 -8.34 17.80
N VAL A 291 2.73 -9.03 18.66
CA VAL A 291 2.35 -9.30 20.05
C VAL A 291 2.40 -8.03 20.88
N GLN A 292 3.52 -7.31 20.82
CA GLN A 292 3.73 -6.04 21.52
C GLN A 292 2.73 -4.99 21.05
N ARG A 293 2.49 -4.95 19.73
CA ARG A 293 1.43 -4.14 19.13
C ARG A 293 0.07 -4.45 19.75
N GLY A 294 -0.30 -5.73 19.87
CA GLY A 294 -1.60 -6.13 20.42
C GLY A 294 -1.82 -5.53 21.80
N VAL A 295 -0.86 -5.71 22.70
CA VAL A 295 -0.90 -5.13 24.06
C VAL A 295 -1.10 -3.61 24.04
N VAL A 296 -0.36 -2.89 23.20
CA VAL A 296 -0.47 -1.43 23.10
C VAL A 296 -1.82 -1.00 22.53
N VAL A 297 -2.28 -1.66 21.47
CA VAL A 297 -3.57 -1.36 20.84
C VAL A 297 -4.72 -1.65 21.79
N ASP A 298 -4.71 -2.81 22.46
CA ASP A 298 -5.75 -3.22 23.41
C ASP A 298 -5.81 -2.27 24.61
N PHE A 299 -4.67 -1.78 25.08
CA PHE A 299 -4.62 -0.75 26.12
C PHE A 299 -5.27 0.56 25.64
N ILE A 300 -4.92 1.04 24.45
CA ILE A 300 -5.46 2.29 23.90
C ILE A 300 -6.96 2.15 23.61
N THR A 301 -7.39 1.07 22.97
CA THR A 301 -8.81 0.84 22.66
C THR A 301 -9.62 0.62 23.94
N GLY A 302 -9.08 -0.10 24.92
CA GLY A 302 -9.71 -0.25 26.24
C GLY A 302 -9.92 1.10 26.95
N ALA A 303 -8.92 1.98 26.90
CA ALA A 303 -9.06 3.35 27.42
C ALA A 303 -10.13 4.16 26.66
N LEU A 304 -10.17 4.06 25.32
CA LEU A 304 -11.17 4.75 24.50
C LEU A 304 -12.58 4.23 24.75
N TYR A 305 -12.78 2.91 24.84
CA TYR A 305 -14.08 2.31 25.15
C TYR A 305 -14.57 2.72 26.53
N SER A 306 -13.68 2.71 27.53
CA SER A 306 -13.99 3.16 28.89
C SER A 306 -14.39 4.64 28.91
N GLY A 307 -13.72 5.49 28.13
CA GLY A 307 -14.01 6.92 28.06
C GLY A 307 -15.26 7.28 27.25
N THR A 308 -15.64 6.45 26.27
CA THR A 308 -16.75 6.74 25.34
C THR A 308 -18.05 6.01 25.70
N ASN A 309 -18.04 5.12 26.70
CA ASN A 309 -19.15 4.22 27.05
C ASN A 309 -19.64 3.36 25.88
N VAL A 310 -18.83 3.21 24.82
CA VAL A 310 -19.12 2.28 23.73
C VAL A 310 -18.79 0.88 24.24
N ARG A 311 -19.79 0.00 24.31
CA ARG A 311 -19.57 -1.40 24.66
C ARG A 311 -18.67 -2.03 23.60
N GLY A 312 -17.58 -2.67 24.03
CA GLY A 312 -16.85 -3.58 23.16
C GLY A 312 -17.78 -4.71 22.71
N GLU A 313 -17.64 -5.14 21.46
CA GLU A 313 -18.30 -6.36 20.98
C GLU A 313 -17.98 -7.49 21.97
N SER A 314 -18.99 -8.06 22.61
CA SER A 314 -18.76 -9.19 23.51
C SER A 314 -18.31 -10.39 22.67
N ALA A 315 -17.49 -11.27 23.22
CA ALA A 315 -17.09 -12.50 22.53
C ALA A 315 -18.28 -13.43 22.17
N GLU A 316 -19.47 -13.14 22.71
CA GLU A 316 -20.74 -13.79 22.34
C GLU A 316 -21.38 -13.20 21.08
N ASP A 317 -21.27 -11.89 20.86
CA ASP A 317 -21.83 -11.20 19.67
C ASP A 317 -21.07 -11.55 18.38
N ALA A 318 -19.78 -11.89 18.48
CA ALA A 318 -18.94 -12.27 17.34
C ALA A 318 -19.21 -13.70 16.80
N LYS A 319 -20.10 -14.48 17.42
CA LYS A 319 -20.47 -15.85 17.00
C LYS A 319 -21.75 -15.92 16.16
N VAL A 320 -22.41 -14.79 15.93
CA VAL A 320 -23.62 -14.67 15.09
C VAL A 320 -23.23 -14.25 13.68
#